data_AF-A0A143ZRW2-F1
#
_entry.id   AF-A0A143ZRW2-F1
#
_cell.length_a   1.000
_cell.length_b   1.000
_cell.length_c   1.000
_cell.angle_alpha   90.00
_cell.angle_beta   90.00
_cell.angle_gamma   90.00
#
_symmetry.space_group_name_H-M   'P 1'
#
loop_
_entity.id
_entity.type
_entity.pdbx_description
1 polymer ?
#
loop_
_entity_poly.entity_id
_entity_poly.type
_entity_poly.pdbx_seq_one_letter_code
_entity_poly.pdbx_strand_id
1 'polypeptide(L)'
;MEFMNSYKRLDNLCRDMNGIGITGYIEDMEIAANGAYYVHGWKEDYLQLKRYRHIRNRIAHENDIDEFDICSDQDEIWLRAFYQRIMTQEDPLGLYYKATRLHATDKASSVQETYGDSPNVSNHSNTEKNIRKSVGCSIFLLFSIVIIVLVAVVLRML
;
A
#
# COMPACT_ATOMS: atom_id res chain seq x y z
N MET A 1 -11.99 17.36 -16.61
CA MET A 1 -10.95 16.54 -15.98
C MET A 1 -11.07 16.69 -14.48
N GLU A 2 -11.14 15.58 -13.74
CA GLU A 2 -11.26 15.56 -12.26
C GLU A 2 -10.22 14.62 -11.63
N PHE A 3 -8.96 14.74 -12.06
CA PHE A 3 -7.87 13.88 -11.61
C PHE A 3 -7.70 13.95 -10.08
N MET A 4 -7.59 15.15 -9.51
CA MET A 4 -7.35 15.34 -8.08
C MET A 4 -8.49 14.80 -7.23
N ASN A 5 -9.73 14.94 -7.68
CA ASN A 5 -10.89 14.36 -7.00
C ASN A 5 -10.86 12.83 -7.03
N SER A 6 -10.56 12.25 -8.19
CA SER A 6 -10.43 10.79 -8.35
C SER A 6 -9.27 10.23 -7.53
N TYR A 7 -8.13 10.93 -7.50
CA TYR A 7 -6.97 10.56 -6.68
C TYR A 7 -7.33 10.58 -5.20
N LYS A 8 -7.97 11.65 -4.69
CA LYS A 8 -8.39 11.75 -3.29
C LYS A 8 -9.36 10.63 -2.90
N ARG A 9 -10.31 10.29 -3.76
CA ARG A 9 -11.24 9.17 -3.53
C ARG A 9 -10.49 7.83 -3.40
N LEU A 10 -9.53 7.57 -4.29
CA LEU A 10 -8.70 6.38 -4.23
C LEU A 10 -7.78 6.38 -3.00
N ASP A 11 -7.16 7.51 -2.66
CA ASP A 11 -6.30 7.64 -1.49
C ASP A 11 -7.07 7.36 -0.19
N ASN A 12 -8.28 7.89 -0.07
CA ASN A 12 -9.15 7.63 1.07
C ASN A 12 -9.53 6.15 1.16
N LEU A 13 -9.92 5.51 0.04
CA LEU A 13 -10.21 4.07 0.03
C LEU A 13 -9.00 3.25 0.49
N CYS A 14 -7.81 3.54 -0.04
CA CYS A 14 -6.60 2.86 0.40
C CYS A 14 -6.31 3.11 1.89
N ARG A 15 -6.51 4.35 2.36
CA ARG A 15 -6.30 4.74 3.77
C ARG A 15 -7.27 4.03 4.71
N ASP A 16 -8.52 3.81 4.30
CA ASP A 16 -9.48 3.03 5.07
C ASP A 16 -9.03 1.58 5.23
N MET A 17 -8.32 1.02 4.23
CA MET A 17 -7.77 -0.35 4.28
C MET A 17 -6.44 -0.46 5.04
N ASN A 18 -5.50 0.48 4.86
CA ASN A 18 -4.12 0.37 5.33
C ASN A 18 -3.65 1.47 6.31
N GLY A 19 -4.50 2.46 6.59
CA GLY A 19 -4.19 3.60 7.47
C GLY A 19 -3.31 4.70 6.85
N ILE A 20 -2.74 4.49 5.66
CA ILE A 20 -1.72 5.37 5.05
C ILE A 20 -2.25 6.05 3.78
N GLY A 21 -2.95 5.32 2.92
CA GLY A 21 -3.41 5.77 1.59
C GLY A 21 -2.71 5.06 0.45
N ILE A 22 -2.66 5.70 -0.72
CA ILE A 22 -1.99 5.16 -1.92
C ILE A 22 -0.50 4.89 -1.64
N THR A 23 0.15 5.71 -0.81
CA THR A 23 1.54 5.46 -0.40
C THR A 23 1.71 4.10 0.26
N GLY A 24 0.84 3.75 1.21
CA GLY A 24 0.89 2.43 1.85
C GLY A 24 0.58 1.30 0.87
N TYR A 25 -0.35 1.52 -0.07
CA TYR A 25 -0.66 0.51 -1.09
C TYR A 25 0.57 0.23 -1.98
N ILE A 26 1.32 1.27 -2.37
CA ILE A 26 2.57 1.12 -3.12
C ILE A 26 3.62 0.38 -2.28
N GLU A 27 3.75 0.69 -0.99
CA GLU A 27 4.67 0.00 -0.07
C GLU A 27 4.30 -1.49 0.07
N ASP A 28 3.02 -1.82 0.17
CA ASP A 28 2.54 -3.21 0.20
C ASP A 28 2.90 -3.96 -1.09
N MET A 29 2.83 -3.30 -2.26
CA MET A 29 3.32 -3.86 -3.52
C MET A 29 4.84 -4.04 -3.55
N GLU A 30 5.61 -3.20 -2.86
CA GLU A 30 7.08 -3.34 -2.75
C GLU A 30 7.46 -4.50 -1.82
N ILE A 31 6.70 -4.72 -0.75
CA ILE A 31 6.86 -5.85 0.17
C ILE A 31 6.57 -7.18 -0.55
N ALA A 32 5.56 -7.21 -1.42
CA ALA A 32 5.23 -8.36 -2.27
C ALA A 32 6.17 -8.46 -3.48
N ALA A 33 7.48 -8.66 -3.23
CA ALA A 33 8.55 -8.61 -4.23
C ALA A 33 8.36 -9.57 -5.43
N ASN A 34 7.61 -10.66 -5.26
CA ASN A 34 7.30 -11.63 -6.32
C ASN A 34 5.89 -11.44 -6.91
N GLY A 35 5.20 -10.33 -6.65
CA GLY A 35 3.84 -10.10 -7.13
C GLY A 35 3.69 -10.19 -8.65
N ALA A 36 4.70 -9.72 -9.39
CA ALA A 36 4.72 -9.83 -10.86
C ALA A 36 4.78 -11.26 -11.40
N TYR A 37 5.15 -12.25 -10.58
CA TYR A 37 5.07 -13.66 -10.95
C TYR A 37 3.62 -14.18 -10.93
N TYR A 38 2.78 -13.66 -10.03
CA TYR A 38 1.41 -14.15 -9.82
C TYR A 38 0.35 -13.32 -10.53
N VAL A 39 0.61 -12.04 -10.76
CA VAL A 39 -0.40 -11.09 -11.23
C VAL A 39 0.08 -10.39 -12.50
N HIS A 40 -0.65 -10.60 -13.58
CA HIS A 40 -0.43 -9.86 -14.83
C HIS A 40 -0.74 -8.38 -14.62
N GLY A 41 0.07 -7.49 -15.19
CA GLY A 41 -0.12 -6.04 -15.02
C GLY A 41 0.43 -5.47 -13.72
N TRP A 42 1.05 -6.28 -12.85
CA TRP A 42 1.56 -5.84 -11.54
C TRP A 42 2.50 -4.64 -11.64
N LYS A 43 3.47 -4.70 -12.54
CA LYS A 43 4.50 -3.66 -12.69
C LYS A 43 3.90 -2.40 -13.29
N GLU A 44 3.00 -2.56 -14.24
CA GLU A 44 2.28 -1.49 -14.92
C GLU A 44 1.46 -0.70 -13.89
N ASP A 45 0.64 -1.38 -13.08
CA ASP A 45 -0.16 -0.76 -12.03
C ASP A 45 0.72 -0.08 -10.97
N TYR A 46 1.79 -0.74 -10.54
CA TYR A 46 2.76 -0.19 -9.59
C TYR A 46 3.39 1.12 -10.10
N LEU A 47 3.88 1.13 -11.34
CA LEU A 47 4.51 2.30 -11.94
C LEU A 47 3.49 3.42 -12.15
N GLN A 48 2.25 3.08 -12.53
CA GLN A 48 1.19 4.06 -12.71
C GLN A 48 0.81 4.75 -11.40
N LEU A 49 0.67 3.99 -10.31
CA LEU A 49 0.42 4.55 -8.97
C LEU A 49 1.56 5.49 -8.53
N LYS A 50 2.81 5.13 -8.78
CA LYS A 50 3.96 6.00 -8.50
C LYS A 50 3.93 7.28 -9.33
N ARG A 51 3.58 7.19 -10.62
CA ARG A 51 3.39 8.34 -11.49
C ARG A 51 2.31 9.26 -10.93
N TYR A 52 1.16 8.73 -10.51
CA TYR A 52 0.08 9.55 -9.97
C TYR A 52 0.40 10.17 -8.61
N ARG A 53 1.11 9.45 -7.73
CA ARG A 53 1.60 10.03 -6.49
C ARG A 53 2.54 11.21 -6.78
N HIS A 54 3.41 11.08 -7.77
CA HIS A 54 4.29 12.16 -8.22
C HIS A 54 3.49 13.35 -8.77
N ILE A 55 2.56 13.11 -9.70
CA ILE A 55 1.67 14.14 -10.25
C ILE A 55 0.93 14.90 -9.13
N ARG A 56 0.31 14.18 -8.19
CA ARG A 56 -0.35 14.79 -7.03
C ARG A 56 0.61 15.67 -6.23
N ASN A 57 1.83 15.20 -6.00
CA ASN A 57 2.83 15.98 -5.26
C ASN A 57 3.22 17.25 -6.01
N ARG A 58 3.36 17.21 -7.34
CA ARG A 58 3.66 18.39 -8.16
C ARG A 58 2.56 19.44 -8.03
N ILE A 59 1.30 19.06 -8.25
CA ILE A 59 0.13 19.95 -8.11
C ILE A 59 0.06 20.55 -6.71
N ALA A 60 0.45 19.80 -5.67
CA ALA A 60 0.38 20.27 -4.29
C ALA A 60 1.52 21.22 -3.87
N HIS A 61 2.63 21.27 -4.61
CA HIS A 61 3.86 21.94 -4.17
C HIS A 61 4.46 22.93 -5.18
N GLU A 62 4.16 22.80 -6.47
CA GLU A 62 4.63 23.70 -7.52
C GLU A 62 3.58 24.82 -7.71
N ASN A 63 4.01 26.09 -7.72
CA ASN A 63 3.09 27.25 -7.65
C ASN A 63 2.28 27.50 -8.93
N ASP A 64 2.72 26.95 -10.07
CA ASP A 64 2.16 27.22 -11.41
C ASP A 64 1.81 25.92 -12.16
N ILE A 65 1.39 24.88 -11.42
CA ILE A 65 0.98 23.61 -12.00
C ILE A 65 -0.40 23.24 -11.51
N ASP A 66 -1.31 23.09 -12.45
CA ASP A 66 -2.62 22.50 -12.19
C ASP A 66 -2.76 21.13 -12.87
N GLU A 67 -3.92 20.49 -12.66
CA GLU A 67 -4.18 19.17 -13.24
C GLU A 67 -4.39 19.21 -14.76
N PHE A 68 -4.77 20.35 -15.35
CA PHE A 68 -4.94 20.51 -16.80
C PHE A 68 -3.59 20.56 -17.52
N ASP A 69 -2.52 20.96 -16.82
CA ASP A 69 -1.17 21.02 -17.39
C ASP A 69 -0.50 19.64 -17.55
N ILE A 70 -0.76 18.72 -16.61
CA ILE A 70 0.06 17.49 -16.46
C ILE A 70 -0.74 16.18 -16.41
N CYS A 71 -2.07 16.24 -16.43
CA CYS A 71 -2.94 15.08 -16.50
C CYS A 71 -3.69 15.05 -17.83
N SER A 72 -4.16 13.86 -18.18
CA SER A 72 -5.08 13.60 -19.28
C SER A 72 -6.39 13.02 -18.75
N ASP A 73 -7.47 13.06 -19.55
CA ASP A 73 -8.74 12.43 -19.17
C ASP A 73 -8.57 10.92 -18.93
N GLN A 74 -7.60 10.29 -19.60
CA GLN A 74 -7.27 8.88 -19.39
C GLN A 74 -6.72 8.61 -17.99
N ASP A 75 -6.08 9.61 -17.36
CA ASP A 75 -5.53 9.47 -16.02
C ASP A 75 -6.64 9.41 -14.96
N GLU A 76 -7.67 10.24 -15.10
CA GLU A 76 -8.89 10.18 -14.29
C GLU A 76 -9.61 8.83 -14.46
N ILE A 77 -9.82 8.41 -15.71
CA ILE A 77 -10.48 7.13 -16.04
C ILE A 77 -9.74 5.97 -15.40
N TRP A 78 -8.40 5.97 -15.47
CA TRP A 78 -7.60 4.92 -14.84
C TRP A 78 -7.78 4.90 -13.33
N LEU A 79 -7.73 6.04 -12.64
CA LEU A 79 -7.91 6.10 -11.18
C LEU A 79 -9.27 5.56 -10.74
N ARG A 80 -10.32 5.90 -11.50
CA ARG A 80 -11.68 5.41 -11.25
C ARG A 80 -11.78 3.90 -11.49
N ALA A 81 -11.17 3.39 -12.56
CA ALA A 81 -11.12 1.96 -12.84
C ALA A 81 -10.36 1.20 -11.75
N PHE A 82 -9.22 1.73 -11.29
CA PHE A 82 -8.44 1.13 -10.22
C PHE A 82 -9.19 1.11 -8.88
N TYR A 83 -9.93 2.18 -8.57
CA TYR A 83 -10.86 2.20 -7.43
C TYR A 83 -11.87 1.05 -7.51
N GLN A 84 -12.51 0.85 -8.67
CA GLN A 84 -13.46 -0.25 -8.84
C GLN A 84 -12.80 -1.61 -8.69
N ARG A 85 -11.59 -1.80 -9.23
CA ARG A 85 -10.82 -3.03 -9.07
C ARG A 85 -10.53 -3.36 -7.60
N ILE A 86 -10.23 -2.36 -6.76
CA ILE A 86 -10.08 -2.58 -5.32
C ILE A 86 -11.42 -3.05 -4.71
N MET A 87 -12.52 -2.39 -5.06
CA MET A 87 -13.86 -2.75 -4.55
C MET A 87 -14.28 -4.17 -4.93
N THR A 88 -13.87 -4.66 -6.11
CA THR A 88 -14.15 -6.01 -6.59
C THR A 88 -13.05 -7.02 -6.24
N GLN A 89 -11.98 -6.59 -5.55
CA GLN A 89 -10.78 -7.39 -5.26
C GLN A 89 -10.11 -7.97 -6.51
N GLU A 90 -10.15 -7.21 -7.61
CA GLU A 90 -9.46 -7.46 -8.88
C GLU A 90 -8.25 -6.51 -9.05
N ASP A 91 -7.87 -5.82 -7.99
CA ASP A 91 -6.65 -5.04 -7.87
C ASP A 91 -5.42 -5.96 -7.68
N PRO A 92 -4.19 -5.45 -7.91
CA PRO A 92 -2.98 -6.25 -7.81
C PRO A 92 -2.81 -6.99 -6.48
N LEU A 93 -2.98 -6.30 -5.34
CA LEU A 93 -2.83 -6.91 -4.02
C LEU A 93 -3.95 -7.93 -3.74
N GLY A 94 -5.18 -7.64 -4.15
CA GLY A 94 -6.30 -8.59 -4.07
C GLY A 94 -6.05 -9.88 -4.85
N LEU A 95 -5.57 -9.78 -6.09
CA LEU A 95 -5.21 -10.93 -6.93
C LEU A 95 -4.02 -11.71 -6.36
N TYR A 96 -2.98 -11.01 -5.91
CA TYR A 96 -1.79 -11.63 -5.31
C TYR A 96 -2.15 -12.41 -4.04
N TYR A 97 -2.99 -11.85 -3.18
CA TYR A 97 -3.47 -12.53 -1.98
C TYR A 97 -4.27 -13.80 -2.32
N LYS A 98 -5.14 -13.75 -3.34
CA LYS A 98 -5.88 -14.92 -3.82
C LYS A 98 -4.95 -16.01 -4.34
N ALA A 99 -3.96 -15.66 -5.17
CA ALA A 99 -3.01 -16.61 -5.76
C ALA A 99 -2.11 -17.28 -4.70
N THR A 100 -1.53 -16.49 -3.79
CA THR A 100 -0.58 -17.01 -2.79
C THR A 100 -1.24 -17.85 -1.71
N ARG A 101 -2.51 -17.59 -1.37
CA ARG A 101 -3.25 -18.41 -0.40
C ARG A 101 -3.56 -19.81 -0.94
N LEU A 102 -3.87 -19.95 -2.23
CA LEU A 102 -4.09 -21.25 -2.87
C LEU A 102 -2.81 -22.11 -2.83
N HIS A 103 -1.66 -21.51 -3.10
CA HIS A 103 -0.39 -22.21 -3.00
C HIS A 103 -0.03 -22.63 -1.57
N ALA A 104 -0.45 -21.88 -0.55
CA ALA A 104 -0.26 -22.28 0.83
C ALA A 104 -1.13 -23.47 1.23
N THR A 105 -2.36 -23.57 0.71
CA THR A 105 -3.24 -24.73 0.96
C THR A 105 -2.77 -25.98 0.23
N ASP A 106 -2.31 -25.85 -1.02
CA ASP A 106 -1.80 -27.01 -1.79
C ASP A 106 -0.52 -27.60 -1.17
N LYS A 107 0.34 -26.75 -0.60
CA LYS A 107 1.56 -27.17 0.09
C LYS A 107 1.29 -27.80 1.46
N ALA A 108 0.14 -27.49 2.08
CA ALA A 108 -0.31 -28.13 3.31
C ALA A 108 -1.00 -29.48 3.06
N SER A 109 -1.63 -29.66 1.89
CA SER A 109 -2.29 -30.92 1.50
C SER A 109 -1.34 -32.00 0.98
N SER A 110 -0.07 -31.69 0.68
CA SER A 110 0.91 -32.70 0.23
C SER A 110 1.69 -33.39 1.37
N VAL A 111 1.28 -33.22 2.63
CA VAL A 111 1.87 -33.91 3.79
C VAL A 111 0.76 -34.49 4.68
N GLN A 112 -0.11 -35.35 4.13
CA GLN A 112 -0.81 -36.39 4.89
C GLN A 112 -1.62 -37.31 3.96
N GLU A 113 -0.96 -38.33 3.42
CA GLU A 113 -1.62 -39.57 3.07
C GLU A 113 -1.03 -40.69 3.93
N THR A 114 -1.53 -40.86 5.16
CA THR A 114 -1.63 -42.19 5.77
C THR A 114 -2.68 -42.19 6.89
N TYR A 115 -3.77 -42.94 6.64
CA TYR A 115 -4.70 -43.60 7.57
C TYR A 115 -5.56 -42.78 8.55
N GLY A 116 -6.89 -42.87 8.34
CA GLY A 116 -7.79 -43.44 9.35
C GLY A 116 -8.66 -42.50 10.18
N ASP A 117 -9.95 -42.50 9.84
CA ASP A 117 -11.13 -42.42 10.73
C ASP A 117 -11.47 -41.10 11.46
N SER A 118 -12.76 -40.74 11.39
CA SER A 118 -13.42 -39.65 12.14
C SER A 118 -14.01 -40.25 13.43
N PRO A 119 -14.24 -39.52 14.56
CA PRO A 119 -15.17 -38.38 14.59
C PRO A 119 -14.93 -37.26 15.64
N ASN A 120 -15.54 -36.10 15.38
CA ASN A 120 -16.07 -35.07 16.30
C ASN A 120 -15.32 -34.69 17.59
N VAL A 121 -14.84 -33.43 17.69
CA VAL A 121 -14.88 -32.63 18.94
C VAL A 121 -14.95 -31.13 18.61
N SER A 122 -16.00 -30.48 19.11
CA SER A 122 -16.17 -29.03 19.24
C SER A 122 -15.04 -28.39 20.05
N ASN A 123 -14.40 -27.34 19.53
CA ASN A 123 -13.58 -26.46 20.37
C ASN A 123 -13.76 -24.98 19.98
N HIS A 124 -14.45 -24.29 20.88
CA HIS A 124 -14.44 -22.85 21.04
C HIS A 124 -13.07 -22.44 21.56
N SER A 125 -12.28 -21.68 20.80
CA SER A 125 -11.11 -20.98 21.34
C SER A 125 -11.11 -19.51 20.93
N ASN A 126 -11.38 -18.69 21.94
CA ASN A 126 -10.96 -17.29 21.99
C ASN A 126 -9.50 -17.20 21.56
N THR A 127 -9.22 -16.46 20.49
CA THR A 127 -7.86 -16.01 20.21
C THR A 127 -7.82 -14.51 20.47
N GLU A 128 -7.26 -14.16 21.63
CA GLU A 128 -6.82 -12.82 21.97
C GLU A 128 -6.01 -12.23 20.82
N LYS A 129 -6.51 -11.14 20.24
CA LYS A 129 -5.73 -10.31 19.32
C LYS A 129 -4.70 -9.55 20.14
N ASN A 130 -3.48 -10.08 20.18
CA ASN A 130 -2.29 -9.38 20.64
C ASN A 130 -2.12 -8.12 19.77
N ILE A 131 -2.45 -6.95 20.32
CA ILE A 131 -2.17 -5.65 19.73
C ILE A 131 -0.65 -5.48 19.75
N ARG A 132 -0.01 -5.79 18.62
CA ARG A 132 1.40 -5.49 18.38
C ARG A 132 1.53 -3.98 18.26
N LYS A 133 1.98 -3.32 19.33
CA LYS A 133 2.26 -1.88 19.33
C LYS A 133 3.28 -1.59 18.24
N SER A 134 2.89 -0.74 17.29
CA SER A 134 3.75 -0.21 16.25
C SER A 134 4.90 0.56 16.91
N VAL A 135 6.11 0.03 16.82
CA VAL A 135 7.34 0.72 17.24
C VAL A 135 7.80 1.55 16.05
N GLY A 136 7.35 2.79 16.00
CA GLY A 136 7.77 3.76 14.99
C GLY A 136 8.01 5.12 15.63
N CYS A 137 9.14 5.29 16.35
CA CYS A 137 9.68 6.62 16.66
C CYS A 137 11.08 6.54 17.32
N SER A 138 12.16 6.38 16.55
CA SER A 138 13.51 6.67 17.09
C SER A 138 14.45 7.42 16.15
N ILE A 139 13.98 7.81 14.95
CA ILE A 139 14.82 8.57 14.01
C ILE A 139 14.73 10.10 14.27
N PHE A 140 13.63 10.60 14.84
CA PHE A 140 13.46 12.04 15.11
C PHE A 140 14.43 12.63 16.15
N LEU A 141 14.89 11.82 17.12
CA LEU A 141 15.78 12.31 18.18
C LEU A 141 17.20 12.60 17.68
N LEU A 142 17.68 11.90 16.66
CA LEU A 142 19.01 12.15 16.10
C LEU A 142 19.01 13.37 15.17
N PHE A 143 17.95 13.54 14.37
CA PHE A 143 17.82 14.72 13.49
C PHE A 143 17.62 16.02 14.27
N SER A 144 16.87 16.00 15.37
CA SER A 144 16.68 17.21 16.19
C SER A 144 17.99 17.71 16.81
N ILE A 145 18.87 16.80 17.26
CA ILE A 145 20.18 17.17 17.84
C ILE A 145 21.07 17.83 16.77
N VAL A 146 21.11 17.29 15.55
CA VAL A 146 21.93 17.87 14.45
C VAL A 146 21.46 19.28 14.09
N ILE A 147 20.14 19.50 14.02
CA ILE A 147 19.56 20.81 13.70
C ILE A 147 19.88 21.82 14.81
N ILE A 148 19.77 21.44 16.08
CA ILE A 148 20.07 22.32 17.22
C ILE A 148 21.54 22.77 17.20
N VAL A 149 22.48 21.84 16.92
CA VAL A 149 23.91 22.16 16.84
C VAL A 149 24.20 23.14 15.69
N LEU A 150 23.61 22.92 14.51
CA LEU A 150 23.79 23.82 13.37
C LEU A 150 23.31 25.24 13.67
N VAL A 151 22.12 25.38 14.27
CA VAL A 151 21.57 26.70 14.64
C VAL A 151 22.46 27.41 15.66
N ALA A 152 22.98 26.70 16.67
CA ALA A 152 23.87 27.27 17.68
C ALA A 152 25.20 27.75 17.10
N VAL A 153 25.76 27.05 16.09
CA VAL A 153 26.99 27.46 15.41
C VAL A 153 26.77 28.74 14.60
N VAL A 154 25.66 28.83 13.86
CA VAL A 154 25.34 30.02 13.06
C VAL A 154 25.11 31.24 13.95
N LEU A 155 24.39 31.10 15.06
CA LEU A 155 24.17 32.17 16.04
C LEU A 155 25.46 32.66 16.73
N ARG A 156 26.50 31.82 16.79
CA ARG A 156 27.81 32.24 17.29
C ARG A 156 28.68 32.95 16.25
N MET A 157 28.35 32.82 14.96
CA MET A 157 29.09 33.45 13.87
C MET A 157 28.50 34.82 13.44
N LEU A 158 27.30 35.15 13.91
CA LEU A 158 26.65 36.47 13.76
C LEU A 158 26.96 37.35 14.98
#